data_AF-X1APG2-F1
#
_entry.id   AF-X1APG2-F1
#
_cell.length_a   1.000
_cell.length_b   1.000
_cell.length_c   1.000
_cell.angle_alpha   90.00
_cell.angle_beta   90.00
_cell.angle_gamma   90.00
#
_symmetry.space_group_name_H-M   'P 1'
#
loop_
_entity.id
_entity.type
_entity.pdbx_description
1 polymer ?
#
loop_
_entity_poly.entity_id
_entity_poly.type
_entity_poly.pdbx_seq_one_letter_code
_entity_poly.pdbx_strand_id
1 'polypeptide(L)' 'MNYAKILDEIEKSIEGEAHLDQLAKKRNDPFKILISTILSARTRDSSTEEVTRNLFSRYKT' A
#
# COMPACT_ATOMS: atom_id res chain seq x y z
N MET A 1 29.83 -2.54 -0.33
CA MET A 1 28.53 -3.07 -0.81
C MET A 1 27.99 -2.11 -1.87
N ASN A 2 27.64 -2.55 -3.07
CA ASN A 2 27.01 -1.67 -4.06
C ASN A 2 25.49 -1.71 -3.86
N TYR A 3 25.00 -0.85 -2.96
CA TYR A 3 23.59 -0.79 -2.59
C TYR A 3 22.68 -0.43 -3.78
N ALA A 4 23.13 0.44 -4.68
CA ALA A 4 22.36 0.85 -5.86
C ALA A 4 22.03 -0.37 -6.73
N LYS A 5 23.03 -1.21 -7.04
CA LYS A 5 22.81 -2.43 -7.83
C LYS A 5 21.83 -3.39 -7.17
N ILE A 6 21.88 -3.53 -5.84
CA ILE A 6 20.96 -4.40 -5.09
C ILE A 6 19.52 -3.87 -5.18
N LEU A 7 19.34 -2.54 -5.01
CA LEU A 7 18.03 -1.91 -5.12
C LEU A 7 17.44 -2.05 -6.53
N ASP A 8 18.25 -1.87 -7.57
CA ASP A 8 17.83 -2.05 -8.97
C ASP A 8 17.37 -3.48 -9.27
N GLU A 9 18.02 -4.49 -8.69
CA GLU A 9 17.60 -5.89 -8.86
C GLU A 9 16.33 -6.22 -8.08
N ILE A 10 16.17 -5.65 -6.88
CA ILE A 10 14.92 -5.76 -6.11
C ILE A 10 13.77 -5.14 -6.90
N GLU A 11 13.95 -3.94 -7.45
CA GLU A 11 12.92 -3.24 -8.23
C GLU A 11 12.51 -4.05 -9.47
N LYS A 12 13.46 -4.66 -10.17
CA LYS A 12 13.18 -5.55 -11.32
C LYS A 12 12.47 -6.84 -10.95
N SER A 13 12.70 -7.35 -9.74
CA SER A 13 12.12 -8.61 -9.26
C SER A 13 10.69 -8.45 -8.72
N ILE A 14 10.25 -7.23 -8.43
CA ILE A 14 8.91 -6.96 -7.93
C ILE A 14 7.98 -6.77 -9.13
N GLU A 15 7.03 -7.70 -9.33
CA GLU A 15 5.96 -7.57 -10.32
C GLU A 15 4.66 -7.11 -9.66
N GLY A 16 3.99 -6.11 -10.25
CA GLY A 16 2.68 -5.60 -9.81
C GLY A 16 2.75 -4.47 -8.79
N GLU A 17 1.57 -4.04 -8.30
CA GLU A 17 1.43 -3.02 -7.25
C GLU A 17 0.63 -3.61 -6.10
N ALA A 18 1.18 -3.58 -4.87
CA ALA A 18 0.43 -3.94 -3.68
C ALA A 18 -0.69 -2.92 -3.41
N HIS A 19 -1.69 -3.27 -2.61
CA HIS A 19 -2.80 -2.37 -2.29
C HIS A 19 -2.33 -0.99 -1.77
N LEU A 20 -1.33 -0.98 -0.89
CA LEU A 20 -0.77 0.26 -0.35
C LEU A 20 -0.01 1.09 -1.40
N ASP A 21 0.66 0.44 -2.36
CA ASP A 21 1.34 1.13 -3.46
C ASP A 21 0.32 1.83 -4.36
N GLN A 22 -0.80 1.15 -4.64
CA GLN A 22 -1.89 1.74 -5.39
C GLN A 22 -2.52 2.93 -4.67
N LEU A 23 -2.70 2.82 -3.35
CA LEU A 23 -3.25 3.90 -2.53
C LEU A 23 -2.32 5.12 -2.54
N ALA A 24 -1.01 4.91 -2.40
CA ALA A 24 0.00 5.95 -2.45
C ALA A 24 0.05 6.64 -3.82
N LYS A 25 0.04 5.86 -4.92
CA LYS A 25 0.10 6.39 -6.29
C LYS A 25 -1.18 7.08 -6.74
N LYS A 26 -2.35 6.54 -6.40
CA LYS A 26 -3.65 7.03 -6.93
C LYS A 26 -4.28 8.14 -6.11
N ARG A 27 -4.09 8.17 -4.79
CA ARG A 27 -4.87 9.07 -3.91
C ARG A 27 -4.06 10.09 -3.13
N ASN A 28 -2.74 9.98 -3.07
CA ASN A 28 -1.82 10.90 -2.37
C ASN A 28 -2.41 11.50 -1.07
N ASP A 29 -3.10 10.67 -0.30
CA ASP A 29 -3.86 11.04 0.89
C ASP A 29 -3.15 10.43 2.10
N PRO A 30 -2.32 11.20 2.82
CA PRO A 30 -1.51 10.69 3.92
C PRO A 30 -2.35 10.07 5.04
N PHE A 31 -3.57 10.57 5.25
CA PHE A 31 -4.47 10.03 6.26
C PHE A 31 -4.94 8.63 5.87
N LYS A 32 -5.42 8.46 4.63
CA LYS A 32 -5.84 7.14 4.15
C LYS A 32 -4.69 6.14 4.12
N ILE A 33 -3.48 6.58 3.77
CA ILE A 33 -2.27 5.76 3.80
C ILE A 33 -2.00 5.28 5.22
N LEU A 34 -1.92 6.20 6.20
CA LEU A 34 -1.65 5.85 7.59
C LEU A 34 -2.65 4.81 8.14
N ILE A 35 -3.95 5.05 7.94
CA ILE A 35 -4.98 4.13 8.41
C ILE A 35 -4.87 2.77 7.72
N SER A 36 -4.62 2.74 6.41
CA SER A 36 -4.47 1.48 5.66
C SER A 36 -3.23 0.70 6.09
N THR A 37 -2.12 1.38 6.41
CA THR A 37 -0.90 0.76 6.95
C THR A 37 -1.12 0.16 8.33
N ILE A 38 -1.86 0.85 9.22
CA ILE A 38 -2.18 0.31 10.54
C ILE A 38 -2.99 -0.98 10.43
N LEU A 39 -3.97 -1.02 9.52
CA LEU A 39 -4.80 -2.20 9.30
C LEU A 39 -4.01 -3.36 8.69
N SER A 40 -3.16 -3.08 7.68
CA SER A 40 -2.39 -4.11 6.99
C SER A 40 -1.41 -4.87 7.89
N ALA A 41 -0.96 -4.26 8.99
CA ALA A 41 -0.05 -4.89 9.94
C ALA A 41 -0.61 -6.19 10.57
N ARG A 42 -1.93 -6.41 10.51
CA ARG A 42 -2.60 -7.60 11.09
C ARG A 42 -3.49 -8.35 10.10
N THR A 43 -3.55 -7.95 8.83
CA THR A 43 -4.45 -8.53 7.82
C THR A 43 -3.74 -8.86 6.52
N ARG A 44 -4.26 -9.85 5.79
CA ARG A 44 -3.82 -10.15 4.42
C ARG A 44 -4.15 -8.99 3.49
N ASP A 45 -3.37 -8.80 2.43
CA ASP A 45 -3.52 -7.65 1.52
C ASP A 45 -4.93 -7.52 0.94
N SER A 46 -5.53 -8.64 0.51
CA SER A 46 -6.91 -8.66 0.01
C SER A 46 -7.96 -8.23 1.06
N SER A 47 -7.76 -8.62 2.33
CA SER A 47 -8.63 -8.19 3.43
C SER A 47 -8.43 -6.71 3.76
N THR A 48 -7.18 -6.22 3.71
CA THR A 48 -6.85 -4.80 3.89
C THR A 48 -7.55 -3.96 2.81
N GLU A 49 -7.47 -4.39 1.55
CA GLU A 49 -8.11 -3.71 0.42
C GLU A 49 -9.63 -3.58 0.62
N GLU A 50 -10.29 -4.68 0.96
CA GLU A 50 -11.74 -4.69 1.18
C GLU A 50 -12.16 -3.77 2.34
N VAL A 51 -11.50 -3.88 3.48
CA VAL A 51 -11.85 -3.12 4.69
C VAL A 51 -11.59 -1.63 4.48
N THR A 52 -10.44 -1.25 3.91
CA THR A 52 -10.09 0.16 3.68
C THR A 52 -11.04 0.80 2.65
N ARG A 53 -11.40 0.08 1.59
CA ARG A 53 -12.41 0.53 0.62
C ARG A 53 -13.77 0.80 1.28
N ASN A 54 -14.23 -0.11 2.14
CA ASN A 54 -15.49 0.03 2.87
C ASN A 54 -15.46 1.15 3.90
N LEU A 55 -14.33 1.33 4.59
CA LEU A 55 -14.14 2.39 5.58
C LEU A 55 -14.25 3.77 4.92
N PHE A 56 -13.50 4.01 3.85
CA PHE A 56 -13.46 5.33 3.19
C PHE A 56 -14.68 5.60 2.30
N SER A 57 -15.45 4.57 1.92
CA SER A 57 -16.75 4.79 1.28
C SER A 57 -17.81 5.26 2.29
N ARG A 58 -17.75 4.75 3.53
CA ARG A 58 -18.66 5.12 4.62
C ARG A 58 -18.32 6.46 5.25
N TYR A 59 -17.04 6.73 5.45
CA TYR A 59 -16.54 7.97 6.05
C TYR A 59 -15.81 8.79 5.00
N LYS A 60 -16.48 9.83 4.50
CA LYS A 60 -15.90 10.82 3.58
C LYS A 60 -14.81 11.58 4.33
N THR A 61 -13.60 11.06 4.22
CA THR A 61 -12.34 11.59 4.73
C THR A 61 -11.44 11.93 3.56
#